data_AF-A0A7Y9XWU3-F1
#
_entry.id   AF-A0A7Y9XWU3-F1
#
_cell.length_a   1.000
_cell.length_b   1.000
_cell.length_c   1.000
_cell.angle_alpha   90.00
_cell.angle_beta   90.00
_cell.angle_gamma   90.00
#
_symmetry.space_group_name_H-M   'P 1'
#
loop_
_entity.id
_entity.type
_entity.pdbx_description
1 polymer ?
#
loop_
_entity_poly.entity_id
_entity_poly.type
_entity_poly.pdbx_seq_one_letter_code
_entity_poly.pdbx_strand_id
1 'polypeptide(L)' 'MAQTIEFYDQRAAEARAEAEAATLANVRDRALRSAKSWQELADQARYVAKEREKYERERIARREDEAQAAN' A
#
# COMPACT_ATOMS: atom_id res chain seq x y z
N MET A 1 15.76 -4.63 2.41
CA MET A 1 14.86 -4.96 1.29
C MET A 1 13.57 -4.19 1.48
N ALA A 2 13.13 -3.42 0.49
CA ALA A 2 11.82 -2.75 0.58
C ALA A 2 10.73 -3.81 0.42
N GLN A 3 9.79 -3.88 1.37
CA GLN A 3 8.66 -4.81 1.31
C GLN A 3 7.60 -4.29 0.32
N THR A 4 6.93 -5.18 -0.41
CA THR A 4 5.95 -4.83 -1.45
C THR A 4 4.53 -4.69 -0.88
N ILE A 5 3.60 -4.15 -1.69
CA ILE A 5 2.18 -4.05 -1.33
C ILE A 5 1.62 -5.45 -1.04
N GLU A 6 1.94 -6.45 -1.87
CA GLU A 6 1.50 -7.83 -1.72
C GLU A 6 1.99 -8.44 -0.41
N PHE A 7 3.22 -8.12 0.01
CA PHE A 7 3.75 -8.56 1.29
C PHE A 7 2.90 -8.02 2.45
N TYR A 8 2.60 -6.72 2.45
CA TYR A 8 1.79 -6.12 3.51
C TYR A 8 0.35 -6.66 3.53
N ASP A 9 -0.26 -6.83 2.36
CA ASP A 9 -1.60 -7.41 2.25
C ASP A 9 -1.63 -8.87 2.76
N GLN A 10 -0.61 -9.68 2.43
CA GLN A 10 -0.50 -11.04 2.95
C GLN A 10 -0.40 -11.06 4.49
N ARG A 11 0.44 -10.19 5.07
CA ARG A 11 0.59 -10.10 6.53
C ARG A 11 -0.68 -9.62 7.21
N ALA A 12 -1.41 -8.71 6.59
CA ALA A 12 -2.72 -8.28 7.08
C ALA A 12 -3.72 -9.44 7.07
N ALA A 13 -3.76 -10.23 5.98
CA ALA A 13 -4.64 -11.40 5.85
C ALA A 13 -4.30 -12.50 6.88
N GLU A 14 -3.03 -12.83 7.05
CA GLU A 14 -2.56 -13.80 8.06
C GLU A 14 -2.99 -13.39 9.47
N ALA A 15 -2.82 -12.10 9.82
CA ALA A 15 -3.24 -11.59 11.13
C ALA A 15 -4.76 -11.58 11.31
N ARG A 16 -5.56 -11.36 10.25
CA ARG A 16 -7.02 -11.51 10.31
C ARG A 16 -7.42 -12.97 10.53
N ALA A 17 -6.78 -13.91 9.85
CA ALA A 17 -7.02 -15.33 10.06
C ALA A 17 -6.67 -15.78 11.49
N GLU A 18 -5.57 -15.25 12.08
CA GLU A 18 -5.26 -15.47 13.51
C GLU A 18 -6.37 -14.93 14.42
N ALA A 19 -6.89 -13.73 14.12
CA ALA A 19 -7.98 -13.13 14.89
C ALA A 19 -9.28 -13.95 14.81
N GLU A 20 -9.61 -14.49 13.64
CA GLU A 20 -10.78 -15.35 13.42
C GLU A 20 -10.66 -16.68 14.17
N ALA A 21 -9.47 -17.28 14.20
CA ALA A 21 -9.19 -18.53 14.90
C ALA A 21 -9.03 -18.36 16.42
N ALA A 22 -8.88 -17.13 16.92
CA ALA A 22 -8.59 -16.86 18.32
C ALA A 22 -9.79 -17.19 19.24
N THR A 23 -9.56 -18.07 20.21
CA THR A 23 -10.54 -18.41 21.25
C THR A 23 -10.54 -17.42 22.43
N LEU A 24 -9.45 -16.68 22.60
CA LEU A 24 -9.29 -15.68 23.66
C LEU A 24 -9.38 -14.27 23.08
N ALA A 25 -10.17 -13.41 23.74
CA ALA A 25 -10.40 -12.03 23.28
C ALA A 25 -9.10 -11.22 23.19
N ASN A 26 -8.17 -11.38 24.14
CA ASN A 26 -6.89 -10.68 24.13
C ASN A 26 -6.00 -11.06 22.93
N VAL A 27 -6.05 -12.33 22.48
CA VAL A 27 -5.35 -12.80 21.29
C VAL A 27 -5.99 -12.20 20.04
N ARG A 28 -7.32 -12.27 19.94
CA ARG A 28 -8.07 -11.66 18.84
C ARG A 28 -7.76 -10.18 18.69
N ASP A 29 -7.82 -9.43 19.78
CA ASP A 29 -7.61 -7.97 19.76
C ASP A 29 -6.17 -7.63 19.37
N ARG A 30 -5.18 -8.40 19.81
CA ARG A 30 -3.78 -8.25 19.39
C ARG A 30 -3.64 -8.52 17.89
N ALA A 31 -4.22 -9.61 17.40
CA ALA A 31 -4.15 -9.98 15.99
C ALA A 31 -4.83 -8.93 15.09
N LEU A 32 -5.97 -8.39 15.51
CA LEU A 32 -6.64 -7.28 14.80
C LEU A 32 -5.80 -6.01 14.77
N ARG A 33 -5.09 -5.66 15.85
CA ARG A 33 -4.16 -4.53 15.84
C ARG A 33 -3.01 -4.75 14.86
N SER A 34 -2.43 -5.95 14.83
CA SER A 34 -1.41 -6.31 13.84
C SER A 34 -1.94 -6.19 12.41
N ALA A 35 -3.13 -6.74 12.14
CA ALA A 35 -3.78 -6.65 10.84
C ALA A 35 -3.98 -5.19 10.40
N LYS A 36 -4.40 -4.31 11.32
CA LYS A 36 -4.55 -2.89 11.05
C LYS A 36 -3.23 -2.24 10.67
N SER A 37 -2.15 -2.48 11.42
CA SER A 37 -0.84 -1.90 11.10
C SER A 37 -0.30 -2.37 9.75
N TRP A 38 -0.51 -3.64 9.40
CA TRP A 38 -0.13 -4.14 8.07
C TRP A 38 -0.96 -3.50 6.95
N GLN A 39 -2.26 -3.32 7.17
CA GLN A 39 -3.14 -2.64 6.22
C GLN A 39 -2.71 -1.18 5.98
N GLU A 40 -2.38 -0.44 7.04
CA GLU A 40 -1.92 0.95 6.94
C GLU A 40 -0.63 1.06 6.09
N LEU A 41 0.30 0.12 6.25
CA LEU A 41 1.51 0.06 5.43
C LEU A 41 1.21 -0.26 3.95
N ALA A 42 0.29 -1.19 3.70
CA ALA A 42 -0.15 -1.51 2.34
C ALA A 42 -0.79 -0.30 1.66
N ASP A 43 -1.62 0.44 2.39
CA ASP A 43 -2.31 1.62 1.89
C ASP A 43 -1.34 2.78 1.63
N GLN A 44 -0.35 2.98 2.51
CA GLN A 44 0.73 3.93 2.26
C GLN A 44 1.54 3.56 1.02
N ALA A 45 1.87 2.29 0.83
CA ALA A 45 2.61 1.83 -0.35
C ALA A 45 1.79 2.03 -1.64
N ARG A 46 0.48 1.75 -1.61
CA ARG A 46 -0.46 2.06 -2.71
C ARG A 46 -0.50 3.54 -3.02
N TYR A 47 -0.58 4.40 -2.01
CA TYR A 47 -0.59 5.84 -2.18
C TYR A 47 0.67 6.34 -2.87
N VAL A 48 1.85 5.91 -2.40
CA VAL A 48 3.15 6.29 -3.00
C VAL A 48 3.25 5.81 -4.45
N ALA A 49 2.82 4.58 -4.75
CA ALA A 49 2.82 4.05 -6.11
C ALA A 49 1.94 4.89 -7.05
N LYS A 50 0.73 5.26 -6.60
CA LYS A 50 -0.20 6.11 -7.34
C LYS A 50 0.35 7.51 -7.58
N GLU A 51 0.92 8.14 -6.55
CA GLU A 51 1.52 9.47 -6.69
C GLU A 51 2.69 9.45 -7.68
N ARG A 52 3.54 8.41 -7.63
CA ARG A 52 4.63 8.25 -8.59
C ARG A 52 4.11 8.17 -10.03
N GLU A 53 3.08 7.36 -10.25
CA GLU A 53 2.46 7.24 -11.58
C GLU A 53 1.91 8.59 -12.07
N LYS A 54 1.26 9.35 -11.19
CA LYS A 54 0.76 10.70 -11.51
C LYS A 54 1.90 11.64 -11.91
N TYR A 55 2.97 11.72 -11.12
CA TYR A 55 4.11 12.58 -11.43
C TYR A 55 4.79 12.21 -12.75
N GLU A 56 4.90 10.92 -13.05
CA GLU A 56 5.47 10.47 -14.32
C GLU A 56 4.63 10.89 -15.52
N ARG A 57 3.30 10.78 -15.43
CA ARG A 57 2.38 11.25 -16.47
C ARG A 57 2.48 12.77 -16.65
N GLU A 58 2.48 13.54 -15.56
CA GLU A 58 2.62 15.00 -15.61
C GLU A 58 3.97 15.43 -16.22
N ARG A 59 5.04 14.70 -15.91
CA ARG A 59 6.37 14.94 -16.49
C ARG A 59 6.42 14.67 -17.98
N ILE A 60 5.81 13.57 -18.45
CA ILE A 60 5.72 13.24 -19.88
C ILE A 60 4.89 14.29 -20.61
N ALA A 61 3.70 14.63 -20.10
CA ALA A 61 2.84 15.65 -20.70
C ALA A 61 3.57 16.99 -20.86
N ARG A 62 4.28 17.44 -19.82
CA ARG A 62 5.08 18.69 -19.90
C ARG A 62 6.14 18.63 -21.00
N ARG A 63 6.83 17.50 -21.16
CA ARG A 63 7.84 17.32 -22.22
C ARG A 63 7.22 17.31 -23.61
N GLU A 64 6.03 16.75 -23.76
CA GLU A 64 5.28 16.76 -25.01
C GLU A 64 4.83 18.18 -25.37
N ASP A 65 4.30 18.94 -24.40
CA ASP A 65 3.91 20.34 -24.57
C ASP A 65 5.11 21.22 -24.97
N GLU A 66 6.25 21.05 -24.29
CA GLU A 66 7.50 21.76 -24.61
C GLU A 66 8.02 21.42 -26.01
N ALA A 67 7.93 20.16 -26.43
CA ALA A 67 8.35 19.73 -27.76
C ALA A 67 7.41 20.22 -28.87
N GLN A 68 6.10 20.33 -28.59
CA GLN A 68 5.13 20.92 -29.52
C GLN A 68 5.32 22.42 -29.67
N ALA A 69 5.65 23.14 -28.59
CA ALA A 69 5.90 24.58 -28.63
C ALA A 69 7.21 24.97 -29.35
N ALA A 70 8.13 24.01 -29.52
CA ALA A 70 9.44 24.22 -30.14
C ALA A 70 9.49 23.91 -31.66
N ASN A 71 8.40 23.40 -32.24
CA ASN A 71 8.23 23.16 -33.69
C ASN A 71 7.33 24.21 -34.33
#